data_AF-A0A7C7NQA1-F1
#
_entry.id   AF-A0A7C7NQA1-F1
#
_cell.length_a   1.000
_cell.length_b   1.000
_cell.length_c   1.000
_cell.angle_alpha   90.00
_cell.angle_beta   90.00
_cell.angle_gamma   90.00
#
_symmetry.space_group_name_H-M   'P 1'
#
loop_
_entity.id
_entity.type
_entity.pdbx_description
1 polymer ?
#
loop_
_entity_poly.entity_id
_entity_poly.type
_entity_poly.pdbx_seq_one_letter_code
_entity_poly.pdbx_strand_id
1 'polypeptide(L)'
;MKLDEVLAKFQFLNDERIEAIRNYGFRDGEVDEFSIMEFFIKKGDIEAVQLALENGIDVNLSESKDFGSSLLHIAIRYGQMEIFNLLLEKGADINFVDKVGWTPLMESVVDDRPEFGKILVEKGANKDFVNHRGATAKALAQKFGRSAFLSFL
;
A
#
# COMPACT_ATOMS: atom_id res chain seq x y z
N MET A 1 21.40 2.30 5.48
CA MET A 1 21.50 3.43 4.53
C MET A 1 21.22 4.69 5.33
N LYS A 2 22.00 5.76 5.13
CA LYS A 2 21.67 7.07 5.72
C LYS A 2 20.43 7.64 5.04
N LEU A 3 19.65 8.47 5.73
CA LEU A 3 18.46 9.11 5.16
C LEU A 3 18.80 9.84 3.87
N ASP A 4 19.87 10.63 3.85
CA ASP A 4 20.29 11.39 2.66
C ASP A 4 20.64 10.48 1.46
N GLU A 5 21.16 9.28 1.70
CA GLU A 5 21.42 8.29 0.64
C GLU A 5 20.11 7.73 0.07
N VAL A 6 19.07 7.59 0.90
CA VAL A 6 17.72 7.21 0.44
C VAL A 6 17.11 8.34 -0.38
N LEU A 7 17.16 9.57 0.14
CA LEU A 7 16.59 10.75 -0.51
C LEU A 7 17.23 11.05 -1.86
N ALA A 8 18.51 10.73 -2.04
CA ALA A 8 19.19 10.86 -3.32
C ALA A 8 18.55 10.03 -4.46
N LYS A 9 17.74 9.01 -4.12
CA LYS A 9 16.96 8.23 -5.10
C LYS A 9 15.67 8.93 -5.52
N PHE A 10 15.22 9.92 -4.75
CA PHE A 10 14.04 10.74 -5.02
C PHE A 10 14.48 12.13 -5.52
N GLN A 11 15.11 12.17 -6.70
CA GLN A 11 15.72 13.41 -7.24
C GLN A 11 14.72 14.54 -7.52
N PHE A 12 13.42 14.25 -7.49
CA PHE A 12 12.34 15.21 -7.69
C PHE A 12 11.91 15.94 -6.40
N LEU A 13 12.46 15.60 -5.23
CA LEU A 13 12.07 16.25 -3.99
C LEU A 13 12.50 17.71 -3.95
N ASN A 14 11.57 18.58 -3.56
CA ASN A 14 11.85 19.97 -3.22
C ASN A 14 12.24 20.09 -1.74
N ASP A 15 12.73 21.27 -1.35
CA ASP A 15 13.17 21.54 0.03
C ASP A 15 12.07 21.28 1.06
N GLU A 16 10.82 21.63 0.73
CA GLU A 16 9.65 21.42 1.60
C GLU A 16 9.43 19.93 1.89
N ARG A 17 9.44 19.07 0.87
CA ARG A 17 9.28 17.61 1.04
C ARG A 17 10.47 17.02 1.80
N ILE A 18 11.70 17.45 1.51
CA ILE A 18 12.89 16.99 2.24
C ILE A 18 12.77 17.36 3.73
N GLU A 19 12.37 18.58 4.04
CA GLU A 19 12.17 19.02 5.42
C GLU A 19 11.04 18.24 6.11
N ALA A 20 9.91 18.03 5.43
CA ALA A 20 8.80 17.24 5.95
C ALA A 20 9.20 15.79 6.27
N ILE A 21 10.01 15.17 5.40
CA ILE A 21 10.55 13.82 5.61
C ILE A 21 11.51 13.79 6.81
N ARG A 22 12.43 14.77 6.91
CA ARG A 22 13.36 14.87 8.03
C ARG A 22 12.63 15.07 9.36
N ASN A 23 11.58 15.87 9.36
CA ASN A 23 10.74 16.13 10.54
C ASN A 23 9.81 14.95 10.89
N TYR A 24 9.63 13.97 10.00
CA TYR A 24 8.83 12.78 10.28
C TYR A 24 9.49 11.86 11.34
N GLY A 25 10.80 12.00 11.56
CA GLY A 25 11.53 11.26 12.58
C GLY A 25 12.16 9.95 12.09
N PHE A 26 12.42 9.82 10.79
CA PHE A 26 13.19 8.70 10.25
C PHE A 26 14.59 8.62 10.87
N ARG A 27 15.05 7.40 11.14
CA ARG A 27 16.39 7.12 11.67
C ARG A 27 17.27 6.49 10.60
N ASP A 28 18.53 6.90 10.56
CA ASP A 28 19.54 6.28 9.71
C ASP A 28 19.63 4.78 9.98
N GLY A 29 19.72 3.99 8.91
CA GLY A 29 19.68 2.53 8.97
C GLY A 29 18.27 1.94 9.11
N GLU A 30 17.28 2.74 9.52
CA GLU A 30 15.89 2.29 9.63
C GLU A 30 15.03 2.65 8.42
N VAL A 31 15.40 3.70 7.68
CA VAL A 31 14.69 4.19 6.49
C VAL A 31 15.17 3.52 5.18
N ASP A 32 14.22 3.20 4.32
CA ASP A 32 14.42 2.71 2.96
C ASP A 32 13.44 3.38 1.99
N GLU A 33 13.47 3.02 0.71
CA GLU A 33 12.57 3.57 -0.31
C GLU A 33 11.10 3.33 0.05
N PHE A 34 10.78 2.17 0.62
CA PHE A 34 9.40 1.84 1.02
C PHE A 34 8.93 2.79 2.12
N SER A 35 9.78 3.07 3.11
CA SER A 35 9.50 4.02 4.19
C SER A 35 9.14 5.41 3.65
N ILE A 36 9.86 5.88 2.61
CA ILE A 36 9.59 7.16 1.94
C ILE A 36 8.28 7.10 1.14
N MET A 37 8.04 6.02 0.40
CA MET A 37 6.78 5.82 -0.32
C MET A 37 5.58 5.76 0.63
N GLU A 38 5.69 5.02 1.75
CA GLU A 38 4.67 4.97 2.79
C GLU A 38 4.38 6.37 3.34
N PHE A 39 5.42 7.18 3.59
CA PHE A 39 5.24 8.56 4.05
C PHE A 39 4.41 9.39 3.05
N PHE A 40 4.73 9.36 1.75
CA PHE A 40 3.94 10.08 0.74
C PHE A 40 2.51 9.58 0.68
N ILE A 41 2.31 8.25 0.71
CA ILE A 41 0.97 7.66 0.70
C ILE A 41 0.19 8.13 1.93
N LYS A 42 0.74 7.97 3.13
CA LYS A 42 0.10 8.39 4.38
C LYS A 42 -0.29 9.86 4.39
N LYS A 43 0.54 10.73 3.80
CA LYS A 43 0.28 12.17 3.68
C LYS A 43 -0.71 12.53 2.58
N GLY A 44 -1.05 11.60 1.69
CA GLY A 44 -1.90 11.88 0.53
C GLY A 44 -1.17 12.66 -0.58
N ASP A 45 0.17 12.65 -0.58
CA ASP A 45 0.98 13.37 -1.57
C ASP A 45 1.02 12.57 -2.88
N ILE A 46 -0.09 12.63 -3.64
CA ILE A 46 -0.27 11.89 -4.89
C ILE A 46 0.79 12.26 -5.94
N GLU A 47 1.19 13.52 -5.99
CA GLU A 47 2.22 13.99 -6.91
C GLU A 47 3.58 13.36 -6.58
N ALA A 48 3.97 13.30 -5.29
CA ALA A 48 5.21 12.63 -4.91
C ALA A 48 5.18 11.13 -5.19
N VAL A 49 4.04 10.46 -4.96
CA VAL A 49 3.89 9.04 -5.33
C VAL A 49 4.02 8.86 -6.84
N GLN A 50 3.35 9.70 -7.64
CA GLN A 50 3.42 9.63 -9.09
C GLN A 50 4.85 9.84 -9.61
N LEU A 51 5.53 10.88 -9.14
CA LEU A 51 6.90 11.19 -9.55
C LEU A 51 7.88 10.08 -9.13
N ALA A 52 7.69 9.48 -7.95
CA ALA A 52 8.51 8.35 -7.51
C ALA A 52 8.40 7.16 -8.46
N LEU A 53 7.18 6.78 -8.83
CA LEU A 53 6.94 5.68 -9.77
C LEU A 53 7.51 6.00 -11.17
N GLU A 54 7.38 7.24 -11.63
CA GLU A 54 7.93 7.70 -12.91
C GLU A 54 9.47 7.74 -12.92
N ASN A 55 10.10 7.89 -11.76
CA ASN A 55 11.55 7.84 -11.58
C ASN A 55 12.06 6.43 -11.23
N GLY A 56 11.25 5.39 -11.45
CA GLY A 56 11.69 4.01 -11.41
C GLY A 56 11.60 3.34 -10.05
N ILE A 57 10.94 3.95 -9.06
CA ILE A 57 10.50 3.20 -7.88
C ILE A 57 9.49 2.13 -8.34
N ASP A 58 9.75 0.88 -7.96
CA ASP A 58 8.86 -0.23 -8.32
C ASP A 58 7.47 -0.03 -7.69
N VAL A 59 6.42 -0.11 -8.51
CA VAL A 59 5.03 -0.02 -8.04
C VAL A 59 4.66 -1.18 -7.09
N ASN A 60 5.37 -2.31 -7.19
CA ASN A 60 5.23 -3.47 -6.34
C ASN A 60 6.24 -3.50 -5.18
N LEU A 61 6.91 -2.37 -4.91
CA LEU A 61 7.77 -2.22 -3.74
C LEU A 61 6.99 -2.62 -2.48
N SER A 62 7.65 -3.42 -1.64
CA SER A 62 7.07 -3.98 -0.43
C SER A 62 7.94 -3.73 0.78
N GLU A 63 7.30 -3.64 1.93
CA GLU A 63 7.96 -3.48 3.22
C GLU A 63 9.01 -4.57 3.49
N SER A 64 10.26 -4.16 3.69
CA SER A 64 11.35 -5.13 3.86
C SER A 64 11.38 -5.77 5.24
N LYS A 65 10.92 -5.08 6.29
CA LYS A 65 11.17 -5.45 7.69
C LYS A 65 10.05 -6.23 8.35
N ASP A 66 8.82 -5.76 8.26
CA ASP A 66 7.70 -6.32 9.03
C ASP A 66 6.86 -7.27 8.17
N PHE A 67 5.64 -6.86 7.81
CA PHE A 67 4.63 -7.73 7.22
C PHE A 67 4.83 -7.95 5.72
N GLY A 68 5.66 -7.14 5.05
CA GLY A 68 5.82 -7.24 3.61
C GLY A 68 4.66 -6.62 2.84
N SER A 69 3.95 -5.67 3.45
CA SER A 69 2.85 -4.96 2.80
C SER A 69 3.35 -4.25 1.51
N SER A 70 2.60 -4.37 0.42
CA SER A 70 2.82 -3.57 -0.80
C SER A 70 2.22 -2.17 -0.68
N LEU A 71 2.52 -1.29 -1.63
CA LEU A 71 1.94 0.06 -1.69
C LEU A 71 0.40 0.05 -1.74
N LEU A 72 -0.23 -0.97 -2.35
CA LEU A 72 -1.70 -1.10 -2.33
C LEU A 72 -2.25 -1.36 -0.93
N HIS A 73 -1.60 -2.22 -0.14
CA HIS A 73 -1.98 -2.47 1.25
C HIS A 73 -1.92 -1.17 2.06
N ILE A 74 -0.83 -0.41 1.88
CA ILE A 74 -0.63 0.87 2.57
C ILE A 74 -1.68 1.92 2.17
N ALA A 75 -1.99 2.04 0.88
CA ALA A 75 -3.02 2.97 0.40
C ALA A 75 -4.40 2.64 0.96
N ILE A 76 -4.75 1.35 1.07
CA ILE A 76 -5.99 0.90 1.72
C ILE A 76 -5.97 1.28 3.19
N ARG A 77 -4.92 0.92 3.93
CA ARG A 77 -4.80 1.18 5.37
C ARG A 77 -5.01 2.65 5.73
N TYR A 78 -4.37 3.54 4.97
CA TYR A 78 -4.50 4.98 5.17
C TYR A 78 -5.72 5.61 4.46
N GLY A 79 -6.49 4.86 3.67
CA GLY A 79 -7.70 5.35 3.01
C GLY A 79 -7.47 6.27 1.83
N GLN A 80 -6.34 6.12 1.15
CA GLN A 80 -5.86 7.01 0.11
C GLN A 80 -6.38 6.55 -1.25
N MET A 81 -7.68 6.80 -1.52
CA MET A 81 -8.38 6.28 -2.70
C MET A 81 -7.75 6.74 -4.02
N GLU A 82 -7.37 8.02 -4.13
CA GLU A 82 -6.78 8.55 -5.36
C GLU A 82 -5.42 7.89 -5.65
N ILE A 83 -4.57 7.75 -4.62
CA ILE A 83 -3.28 7.06 -4.74
C ILE A 83 -3.47 5.57 -5.02
N PHE A 84 -4.45 4.92 -4.40
CA PHE A 84 -4.79 3.53 -4.68
C PHE A 84 -5.14 3.31 -6.15
N ASN A 85 -5.96 4.18 -6.74
CA ASN A 85 -6.28 4.12 -8.17
C ASN A 85 -5.05 4.38 -9.05
N LEU A 86 -4.22 5.38 -8.70
CA LEU A 86 -2.94 5.62 -9.38
C LEU A 86 -2.03 4.38 -9.37
N LEU A 87 -1.88 3.71 -8.23
CA LEU A 87 -1.07 2.50 -8.10
C LEU A 87 -1.58 1.39 -9.02
N LEU A 88 -2.90 1.18 -9.08
CA LEU A 88 -3.51 0.21 -9.99
C LEU A 88 -3.29 0.59 -11.47
N GLU A 89 -3.40 1.86 -11.82
CA GLU A 89 -3.14 2.37 -13.18
C GLU A 89 -1.68 2.17 -13.59
N LYS A 90 -0.74 2.30 -12.64
CA LYS A 90 0.69 2.07 -12.84
C LYS A 90 1.08 0.58 -12.79
N GLY A 91 0.10 -0.32 -12.69
CA GLY A 91 0.32 -1.77 -12.79
C GLY A 91 0.71 -2.47 -11.48
N ALA A 92 0.31 -1.92 -10.34
CA ALA A 92 0.42 -2.63 -9.07
C ALA A 92 -0.26 -4.00 -9.15
N ASP A 93 0.38 -5.02 -8.60
CA ASP A 93 -0.17 -6.37 -8.49
C ASP A 93 -1.35 -6.37 -7.54
N ILE A 94 -2.55 -6.43 -8.13
CA ILE A 94 -3.83 -6.46 -7.44
C ILE A 94 -3.96 -7.64 -6.45
N ASN A 95 -3.16 -8.68 -6.66
CA ASN A 95 -3.13 -9.91 -5.90
C ASN A 95 -1.87 -10.07 -5.05
N PHE A 96 -1.06 -9.02 -4.89
CA PHE A 96 0.19 -9.08 -4.14
C PHE A 96 -0.03 -9.75 -2.78
N VAL A 97 0.80 -10.74 -2.45
CA VAL A 97 0.68 -11.47 -1.18
C VAL A 97 1.79 -11.03 -0.24
N ASP A 98 1.43 -10.46 0.91
CA ASP A 98 2.40 -10.08 1.94
C ASP A 98 3.00 -11.34 2.63
N LYS A 99 3.98 -11.14 3.53
CA LYS A 99 4.67 -12.26 4.20
C LYS A 99 3.76 -13.09 5.12
N VAL A 100 2.58 -12.58 5.46
CA VAL A 100 1.59 -13.26 6.32
C VAL A 100 0.43 -13.83 5.48
N GLY A 101 0.49 -13.71 4.16
CA GLY A 101 -0.49 -14.27 3.23
C GLY A 101 -1.67 -13.34 2.96
N TRP A 102 -1.59 -12.06 3.33
CA TRP A 102 -2.66 -11.10 3.08
C TRP A 102 -2.55 -10.54 1.67
N THR A 103 -3.70 -10.38 1.02
CA THR A 103 -3.84 -9.66 -0.24
C THR A 103 -4.48 -8.29 0.00
N PRO A 104 -4.38 -7.33 -0.95
CA PRO A 104 -5.07 -6.04 -0.83
C PRO A 104 -6.58 -6.20 -0.58
N LEU A 105 -7.22 -7.23 -1.17
CA LEU A 105 -8.64 -7.50 -0.95
C LEU A 105 -8.92 -7.91 0.50
N MET A 106 -8.05 -8.71 1.10
CA MET A 106 -8.19 -9.08 2.51
C MET A 106 -7.91 -7.89 3.45
N GLU A 107 -6.91 -7.04 3.14
CA GLU A 107 -6.64 -5.80 3.90
C GLU A 107 -7.89 -4.91 3.93
N SER A 108 -8.55 -4.72 2.77
CA SER A 108 -9.77 -3.91 2.69
C SER A 108 -10.88 -4.42 3.61
N VAL A 109 -10.99 -5.74 3.80
CA VAL A 109 -11.98 -6.36 4.71
C VAL A 109 -11.62 -6.09 6.17
N VAL A 110 -10.35 -6.22 6.56
CA VAL A 110 -9.92 -5.99 7.95
C VAL A 110 -10.14 -4.55 8.36
N ASP A 111 -9.75 -3.62 7.49
CA ASP A 111 -9.88 -2.18 7.71
C ASP A 111 -11.29 -1.63 7.45
N ASP A 112 -12.23 -2.50 7.05
CA ASP A 112 -13.63 -2.18 6.76
C ASP A 112 -13.82 -1.08 5.71
N ARG A 113 -13.12 -1.24 4.59
CA ARG A 113 -13.12 -0.31 3.46
C ARG A 113 -13.74 -0.94 2.19
N PRO A 114 -15.07 -1.17 2.18
CA PRO A 114 -15.74 -1.88 1.10
C PRO A 114 -15.61 -1.21 -0.27
N GLU A 115 -15.41 0.11 -0.31
CA GLU A 115 -15.16 0.86 -1.53
C GLU A 115 -13.87 0.44 -2.25
N PHE A 116 -12.79 0.17 -1.51
CA PHE A 116 -11.55 -0.38 -2.08
C PHE A 116 -11.76 -1.83 -2.50
N GLY A 117 -12.39 -2.63 -1.64
CA GLY A 117 -12.69 -4.04 -1.93
C GLY A 117 -13.52 -4.22 -3.21
N LYS A 118 -14.50 -3.34 -3.43
CA LYS A 118 -15.32 -3.34 -4.64
C LYS A 118 -14.49 -3.08 -5.88
N ILE A 119 -13.62 -2.06 -5.88
CA ILE A 119 -12.72 -1.75 -7.01
C ILE A 119 -11.78 -2.93 -7.28
N LEU A 120 -11.22 -3.54 -6.23
CA LEU A 120 -10.35 -4.71 -6.36
C LEU A 120 -11.08 -5.86 -7.06
N VAL A 121 -12.29 -6.20 -6.64
CA VAL A 121 -13.09 -7.26 -7.26
C VAL A 121 -13.46 -6.93 -8.70
N GLU A 122 -13.88 -5.69 -8.98
CA GLU A 122 -14.23 -5.22 -10.32
C GLU A 122 -13.03 -5.29 -11.28
N LYS A 123 -11.81 -5.06 -10.78
CA LYS A 123 -10.56 -5.17 -11.53
C LYS A 123 -9.94 -6.58 -11.53
N GLY A 124 -10.65 -7.58 -10.99
CA GLY A 124 -10.26 -8.99 -11.10
C GLY A 124 -9.35 -9.51 -10.00
N ALA A 125 -9.37 -8.90 -8.80
CA ALA A 125 -8.73 -9.50 -7.63
C ALA A 125 -9.29 -10.90 -7.37
N ASN A 126 -8.40 -11.86 -7.11
CA ASN A 126 -8.79 -13.23 -6.84
C ASN A 126 -9.39 -13.35 -5.44
N LYS A 127 -10.71 -13.55 -5.39
CA LYS A 127 -11.50 -13.64 -4.17
C LYS A 127 -11.26 -14.93 -3.37
N ASP A 128 -10.73 -15.95 -4.04
CA ASP A 128 -10.53 -17.30 -3.51
C ASP A 128 -9.12 -17.51 -2.95
N PHE A 129 -8.26 -16.47 -2.93
CA PHE A 129 -6.99 -16.55 -2.21
C PHE A 129 -7.21 -16.92 -0.76
N VAL A 130 -6.34 -17.80 -0.26
CA VAL A 130 -6.36 -18.28 1.12
C VAL A 130 -5.06 -17.84 1.78
N ASN A 131 -5.17 -17.03 2.85
CA ASN A 131 -3.98 -16.60 3.59
C ASN A 131 -3.36 -17.74 4.41
N HIS A 132 -2.23 -17.49 5.06
CA HIS A 132 -1.52 -18.49 5.86
C HIS A 132 -2.33 -19.00 7.08
N ARG A 133 -3.47 -18.38 7.39
CA ARG A 133 -4.40 -18.82 8.45
C ARG A 133 -5.60 -19.60 7.90
N GLY A 134 -5.62 -19.93 6.61
CA GLY A 134 -6.71 -20.68 5.99
C GLY A 134 -7.96 -19.84 5.70
N ALA A 135 -7.86 -18.51 5.67
CA ALA A 135 -9.02 -17.63 5.46
C ALA A 135 -9.01 -16.95 4.09
N THR A 136 -10.16 -16.92 3.43
CA THR A 136 -10.44 -16.08 2.27
C THR A 136 -10.96 -14.71 2.70
N ALA A 137 -11.01 -13.74 1.78
CA ALA A 137 -11.64 -12.43 2.04
C ALA A 137 -13.09 -12.57 2.56
N LYS A 138 -13.86 -13.51 1.99
CA LYS A 138 -15.24 -13.78 2.41
C LYS A 138 -15.32 -14.35 3.82
N ALA A 139 -14.45 -15.29 4.17
CA ALA A 139 -14.40 -15.87 5.51
C ALA A 139 -14.04 -14.80 6.56
N LEU A 140 -13.12 -13.88 6.22
CA LEU A 140 -12.77 -12.74 7.07
C LEU A 140 -13.97 -11.78 7.23
N ALA A 141 -14.67 -11.45 6.14
CA ALA A 141 -15.84 -10.57 6.19
C ALA A 141 -16.94 -11.14 7.09
N GLN A 142 -17.21 -12.45 7.00
CA GLN A 142 -18.14 -13.14 7.89
C GLN A 142 -17.68 -13.11 9.34
N LYS A 143 -16.40 -13.44 9.59
CA LYS A 143 -15.82 -13.47 10.94
C LYS A 143 -15.88 -12.12 11.65
N PHE A 144 -15.65 -11.03 10.92
CA PHE A 144 -15.64 -9.67 11.46
C PHE A 144 -16.98 -8.94 11.31
N GLY A 145 -18.01 -9.58 10.72
CA GLY A 145 -19.33 -8.96 10.54
C GLY A 145 -19.39 -7.86 9.47
N ARG A 146 -18.47 -7.85 8.49
CA ARG A 146 -18.39 -6.83 7.43
C ARG A 146 -19.38 -7.12 6.30
N SER A 147 -20.66 -6.89 6.58
CA SER A 147 -21.77 -7.27 5.69
C SER A 147 -21.71 -6.62 4.30
N ALA A 148 -21.18 -5.40 4.19
CA ALA A 148 -21.04 -4.68 2.91
C ALA A 148 -20.26 -5.49 1.85
N PHE A 149 -19.22 -6.22 2.29
CA PHE A 149 -18.37 -7.03 1.40
C PHE A 149 -19.08 -8.26 0.84
N LEU A 150 -20.03 -8.83 1.59
CA LEU A 150 -20.71 -10.07 1.20
C LEU A 150 -21.52 -9.93 -0.09
N SER A 151 -21.85 -8.69 -0.49
CA SER A 151 -22.55 -8.41 -1.74
C SER A 151 -21.68 -8.57 -2.99
N PHE A 152 -20.35 -8.47 -2.87
CA PHE A 152 -19.41 -8.55 -4.00
C PHE A 152 -18.33 -9.64 -3.84
N LEU A 153 -18.21 -10.27 -2.67
CA LEU A 153 -17.37 -11.45 -2.42
C LEU A 153 -18.07 -12.77 -2.77
#